data_AF-A0A969JPT6-F1
#
_entry.id   AF-A0A969JPT6-F1
#
_cell.length_a   1.000
_cell.length_b   1.000
_cell.length_c   1.000
_cell.angle_alpha   90.00
_cell.angle_beta   90.00
_cell.angle_gamma   90.00
#
_symmetry.space_group_name_H-M   'P 1'
#
loop_
_entity.id
_entity.type
_entity.pdbx_description
1 polymer ?
#
loop_
_entity_poly.entity_id
_entity_poly.type
_entity_poly.pdbx_seq_one_letter_code
_entity_poly.pdbx_strand_id
1 'polypeptide(L)'
;MNYEVGGDPILVVFNENTGSGVVYAREVDNQVLSFSLEEGTSIIDAETGTLWNGLTGEAIDGSLLGSKLVRIKSTSSFWFG
;
A
#
# COMPACT_ATOMS: atom_id res chain seq x y z
N MET A 1 9.73 4.81 9.73
CA MET A 1 9.05 4.86 11.05
C MET A 1 7.58 4.55 10.83
N ASN A 2 7.05 3.52 11.52
CA ASN A 2 5.64 3.13 11.39
C ASN A 2 4.76 4.05 12.26
N TYR A 3 3.82 4.74 11.63
CA TYR A 3 2.68 5.34 12.30
C TYR A 3 1.44 4.55 11.90
N GLU A 4 0.76 3.96 12.87
CA GLU A 4 -0.63 3.53 12.74
C GLU A 4 -1.53 4.76 12.81
N VAL A 5 -2.25 5.04 11.71
CA VAL A 5 -3.36 5.99 11.74
C VAL A 5 -4.64 5.20 11.51
N GLY A 6 -5.36 4.97 12.61
CA GLY A 6 -6.81 4.90 12.58
C GLY A 6 -7.45 3.56 12.24
N GLY A 7 -6.95 2.42 12.73
CA GLY A 7 -7.70 1.15 12.77
C GLY A 7 -8.05 0.51 11.41
N ASP A 8 -7.95 1.26 10.32
CA ASP A 8 -8.13 0.82 8.96
C ASP A 8 -6.81 0.28 8.40
N PRO A 9 -6.85 -0.88 7.74
CA PRO A 9 -5.73 -1.46 7.05
C PRO A 9 -5.13 -0.53 5.94
N ILE A 10 -4.27 0.44 6.28
CA ILE A 10 -3.66 1.37 5.30
C ILE A 10 -2.15 1.16 5.11
N LEU A 11 -1.71 1.31 3.85
CA LEU A 11 -0.30 1.29 3.45
C LEU A 11 0.11 2.68 2.99
N VAL A 12 1.17 3.23 3.58
CA VAL A 12 1.74 4.51 3.18
C VAL A 12 3.11 4.28 2.55
N VAL A 13 3.25 4.65 1.28
CA VAL A 13 4.52 4.63 0.55
C VAL A 13 5.01 6.06 0.41
N PHE A 14 6.17 6.36 0.97
CA PHE A 14 6.78 7.69 0.89
C PHE A 14 8.03 7.64 0.01
N ASN A 15 8.10 8.53 -0.97
CA ASN A 15 9.28 8.70 -1.81
C ASN A 15 10.06 9.93 -1.35
N GLU A 16 11.20 9.70 -0.70
CA GLU A 16 12.06 10.76 -0.16
C GLU A 16 12.67 11.66 -1.23
N ASN A 17 12.88 11.14 -2.46
CA ASN A 17 13.47 11.91 -3.55
C ASN A 17 12.50 12.96 -4.11
N THR A 18 11.19 12.71 -4.05
CA THR A 18 10.16 13.60 -4.59
C THR A 18 9.29 14.26 -3.53
N GLY A 19 9.47 13.90 -2.25
CA GLY A 19 8.66 14.36 -1.13
C GLY A 19 7.18 13.93 -1.22
N SER A 20 6.86 12.94 -2.04
CA SER A 20 5.49 12.52 -2.33
C SER A 20 5.13 11.24 -1.57
N GLY A 21 3.97 11.26 -0.89
CA GLY A 21 3.38 10.09 -0.24
C GLY A 21 2.18 9.57 -1.03
N VAL A 22 2.06 8.26 -1.13
CA VAL A 22 0.88 7.57 -1.67
C VAL A 22 0.30 6.65 -0.61
N VAL A 23 -1.02 6.64 -0.49
CA VAL A 23 -1.74 5.79 0.46
C VAL A 23 -2.60 4.79 -0.31
N TYR A 24 -2.55 3.53 0.12
CA TYR A 24 -3.35 2.44 -0.42
C TYR A 24 -4.13 1.74 0.70
N ALA A 25 -5.27 1.15 0.34
CA ALA A 25 -5.89 0.13 1.18
C ALA A 25 -5.03 -1.15 1.09
N ARG A 26 -4.74 -1.78 2.23
CA ARG A 26 -4.01 -3.06 2.29
C ARG A 26 -4.93 -4.28 2.17
N GLU A 27 -6.23 -4.06 1.99
CA GLU A 27 -7.18 -5.14 1.70
C GLU A 27 -7.23 -5.44 0.20
N VAL A 28 -6.96 -6.68 -0.15
CA VAL A 28 -7.03 -7.24 -1.50
C VAL A 28 -7.83 -8.54 -1.41
N ASP A 29 -8.91 -8.67 -2.19
CA ASP A 29 -9.77 -9.87 -2.22
C ASP A 29 -10.27 -10.35 -0.84
N ASN A 30 -10.70 -9.42 0.04
CA ASN A 30 -11.08 -9.67 1.45
C ASN A 30 -9.94 -10.19 2.34
N GLN A 31 -8.70 -10.15 1.87
CA GLN A 31 -7.53 -10.44 2.67
C GLN A 31 -6.77 -9.15 2.96
N VAL A 32 -6.51 -8.97 4.25
CA VAL A 32 -5.73 -7.85 4.75
C VAL A 32 -4.25 -8.23 4.69
N LEU A 33 -3.51 -7.59 3.78
CA LEU A 33 -2.10 -7.84 3.52
C LEU A 33 -1.20 -6.95 4.39
N SER A 34 0.01 -7.42 4.66
CA SER A 34 1.03 -6.74 5.45
C SER A 34 2.24 -6.51 4.57
N PHE A 35 2.59 -5.25 4.34
CA PHE A 35 3.66 -4.89 3.41
C PHE A 35 4.93 -4.49 4.14
N SER A 36 6.07 -4.88 3.58
CA SER A 36 7.40 -4.40 3.97
C SER A 36 8.03 -3.64 2.81
N LEU A 37 8.77 -2.58 3.13
CA LEU A 37 9.53 -1.82 2.14
C LEU A 37 10.77 -2.62 1.73
N GLU A 38 10.94 -2.78 0.42
CA GLU A 38 12.14 -3.33 -0.21
C GLU A 38 13.00 -2.17 -0.75
N GLU A 39 13.86 -2.42 -1.74
CA GLU A 39 14.68 -1.36 -2.33
C GLU A 39 13.84 -0.26 -2.99
N GLY A 40 14.16 0.99 -2.66
CA GLY A 40 13.55 2.18 -3.24
C GLY A 40 12.07 2.34 -2.87
N THR A 41 11.19 2.09 -3.84
CA THR A 41 9.73 2.20 -3.68
C THR A 41 9.02 0.86 -3.88
N SER A 42 9.77 -0.22 -4.00
CA SER A 42 9.21 -1.56 -4.07
C SER A 42 8.73 -1.99 -2.69
N ILE A 43 7.65 -2.75 -2.66
CA ILE A 43 7.04 -3.25 -1.42
C ILE A 43 6.68 -4.73 -1.64
N ILE A 44 6.87 -5.56 -0.63
CA ILE A 44 6.53 -6.98 -0.67
C ILE A 44 5.46 -7.28 0.38
N ASP A 45 4.44 -8.06 0.05
CA ASP A 45 3.49 -8.54 1.05
C ASP A 45 3.99 -9.80 1.76
N ALA A 46 3.70 -9.92 3.04
CA ALA A 46 4.18 -11.02 3.89
C ALA A 46 3.37 -12.32 3.71
N GLU A 47 2.12 -12.20 3.27
CA GLU A 47 1.17 -13.31 3.21
C GLU A 47 1.38 -14.21 1.97
N THR A 48 1.72 -13.60 0.83
CA THR A 48 1.91 -14.28 -0.46
C THR A 48 3.32 -14.11 -1.01
N GLY A 49 4.10 -13.16 -0.47
CA GLY A 49 5.43 -12.83 -1.00
C GLY A 49 5.37 -12.14 -2.36
N THR A 50 4.22 -11.56 -2.76
CA THR A 50 4.10 -10.84 -4.03
C THR A 50 4.86 -9.51 -3.91
N LEU A 51 5.62 -9.18 -4.96
CA LEU A 51 6.30 -7.90 -5.10
C LEU A 51 5.38 -6.90 -5.80
N TRP A 52 5.31 -5.71 -5.23
CA TRP A 52 4.46 -4.63 -5.69
C TRP A 52 5.28 -3.37 -5.94
N ASN A 53 4.87 -2.61 -6.94
CA ASN A 53 5.37 -1.27 -7.17
C ASN A 53 4.62 -0.29 -6.25
N GLY A 54 5.29 0.21 -5.21
CA GLY A 54 4.66 1.10 -4.23
C GLY A 54 4.23 2.46 -4.79
N LEU A 55 4.69 2.88 -5.98
CA LEU A 55 4.24 4.13 -6.61
C LEU A 55 2.97 3.95 -7.44
N THR A 56 2.79 2.80 -8.08
CA THR A 56 1.62 2.52 -8.92
C THR A 56 0.57 1.66 -8.21
N GLY A 57 0.97 0.95 -7.16
CA GLY A 57 0.17 -0.05 -6.44
C GLY A 57 0.01 -1.36 -7.22
N GLU A 58 0.79 -1.61 -8.27
CA GLU A 58 0.64 -2.78 -9.14
C GLU A 58 1.54 -3.94 -8.67
N ALA A 59 0.99 -5.14 -8.63
CA ALA A 59 1.76 -6.36 -8.41
C ALA A 59 2.58 -6.67 -9.65
N ILE A 60 3.90 -6.69 -9.49
CA ILE A 60 4.88 -6.85 -10.57
C ILE A 60 5.57 -8.22 -10.57
N ASP A 61 5.48 -8.98 -9.48
CA ASP A 61 5.97 -10.36 -9.41
C ASP A 61 5.26 -11.15 -8.30
N GLY A 62 5.12 -12.47 -8.44
CA GLY A 62 4.50 -13.35 -7.45
C GLY A 62 3.05 -13.76 -7.72
N SER A 63 2.36 -14.26 -6.70
CA SER A 63 1.06 -14.92 -6.83
C SER A 63 -0.07 -13.98 -7.24
N LEU A 64 0.04 -12.69 -6.90
CA LEU A 64 -0.95 -11.67 -7.22
C LEU A 64 -0.57 -10.83 -8.44
N LEU A 65 0.40 -11.27 -9.27
CA LEU A 65 0.86 -10.56 -10.47
C LEU A 65 -0.30 -10.03 -11.33
N GLY A 66 -0.24 -8.74 -11.68
CA GLY A 66 -1.29 -8.05 -12.44
C GLY A 66 -2.43 -7.48 -11.59
N SER A 67 -2.47 -7.78 -10.29
CA SER A 67 -3.39 -7.14 -9.34
C SER A 67 -2.97 -5.71 -9.03
N LYS A 68 -3.91 -4.90 -8.55
CA LYS A 68 -3.67 -3.50 -8.24
C LYS A 68 -4.29 -3.08 -6.91
N LEU A 69 -3.48 -2.47 -6.05
CA LEU A 69 -3.92 -1.88 -4.80
C LEU A 69 -4.85 -0.70 -5.06
N VAL A 70 -5.89 -0.60 -4.24
CA VAL A 70 -6.84 0.51 -4.30
C VAL A 70 -6.18 1.73 -3.65
N ARG A 71 -5.88 2.74 -4.47
CA ARG A 71 -5.32 4.00 -3.99
C ARG A 71 -6.39 4.79 -3.23
N ILE A 72 -6.09 5.11 -1.97
CA ILE A 72 -6.91 6.02 -1.18
C ILE A 72 -6.53 7.43 -1.62
N LYS A 73 -7.40 8.07 -2.41
CA LYS A 73 -7.19 9.47 -2.79
C LYS A 73 -7.42 10.33 -1.56
N SER A 74 -6.43 11.13 -1.17
CA SER A 74 -6.60 12.27 -0.25
C SER A 74 -7.48 13.34 -0.90
N THR A 75 -8.75 13.04 -1.12
CA THR A 75 -9.79 14.05 -1.29
C THR A 75 -10.98 13.61 -0.44
N SER A 76 -11.12 14.29 0.69
CA SER A 76 -12.37 14.50 1.41
C SER A 76 -13.02 13.30 2.12
N SER A 77 -12.91 13.37 3.45
CA SER A 77 -14.04 13.34 4.39
C SER A 77 -14.81 12.04 4.58
N PHE A 78 -14.63 11.35 5.72
CA PHE A 78 -15.73 10.78 6.52
C PHE A 78 -15.29 10.62 7.99
N TRP A 79 -15.26 11.75 8.74
CA TRP A 79 -15.64 11.73 10.15
C TRP A 79 -17.10 12.19 10.19
N PHE A 80 -18.04 11.27 10.40
CA PHE A 80 -19.39 11.60 10.84
C PHE A 80 -19.56 11.01 12.24
N GLY A 81 -19.86 11.88 13.19
CA GLY A 81 -20.27 11.53 14.57
C GLY A 81 -19.16 11.73 15.57
#